data_AF-A0A2M8AW47-F1
#
_entry.id   AF-A0A2M8AW47-F1
#
_cell.length_a   1.000
_cell.length_b   1.000
_cell.length_c   1.000
_cell.angle_alpha   90.00
_cell.angle_beta   90.00
_cell.angle_gamma   90.00
#
_symmetry.space_group_name_H-M   'P 1'
#
loop_
_entity.id
_entity.type
_entity.pdbx_description
1 polymer ?
#
loop_
_entity_poly.entity_id
_entity_poly.type
_entity_poly.pdbx_seq_one_letter_code
_entity_poly.pdbx_strand_id
1 'polypeptide(L)'
;MFRYYNAIEHLIIRLLKYLKIEIPSGPFSHRDTLKALLSITKEKDVDNDTIKVIENLMAFRHIATKIYGFLINWSKLKFIIRDIETSHNQIKRFFTNVLDAIQAGDK
;
A
#
# COMPACT_ATOMS: atom_id res chain seq x y z
N MET A 1 6.46 11.68 7.14
CA MET A 1 6.64 10.24 6.82
C MET A 1 5.37 9.41 7.07
N PHE A 2 4.79 9.42 8.28
CA PHE A 2 3.54 8.67 8.61
C PHE A 2 2.37 8.85 7.63
N ARG A 3 2.23 10.07 7.09
CA ARG A 3 1.16 10.42 6.15
C ARG A 3 1.27 9.69 4.80
N TYR A 4 2.47 9.28 4.37
CA TYR A 4 2.66 8.58 3.10
C TYR A 4 2.07 7.17 3.15
N TYR A 5 2.38 6.41 4.20
CA TYR A 5 1.82 5.07 4.41
C TYR A 5 0.31 5.10 4.58
N ASN A 6 -0.17 6.03 5.42
CA ASN A 6 -1.61 6.22 5.63
C ASN A 6 -2.32 6.61 4.33
N ALA A 7 -1.68 7.38 3.44
CA ALA A 7 -2.26 7.75 2.16
C ALA A 7 -2.43 6.52 1.24
N ILE A 8 -1.44 5.63 1.18
CA ILE A 8 -1.54 4.38 0.41
C ILE A 8 -2.66 3.51 0.98
N GLU A 9 -2.66 3.26 2.28
CA GLU A 9 -3.69 2.43 2.92
C GLU A 9 -5.09 3.02 2.75
N HIS A 10 -5.26 4.33 2.94
CA HIS A 10 -6.53 5.02 2.71
C HIS A 10 -6.97 4.97 1.25
N LEU A 11 -6.04 5.01 0.29
CA LEU A 11 -6.37 4.89 -1.13
C LEU A 11 -6.94 3.50 -1.43
N ILE A 12 -6.31 2.44 -0.92
CA ILE A 12 -6.80 1.06 -1.06
C ILE A 12 -8.19 0.93 -0.43
N ILE A 13 -8.37 1.39 0.81
CA ILE A 13 -9.66 1.35 1.51
C ILE A 13 -10.75 2.07 0.72
N ARG A 14 -10.44 3.25 0.13
CA ARG A 14 -11.40 3.99 -0.69
C ARG A 14 -11.79 3.24 -1.96
N LEU A 15 -10.84 2.58 -2.61
CA LEU A 15 -11.11 1.73 -3.77
C LEU A 15 -12.01 0.54 -3.41
N LEU A 16 -11.71 -0.17 -2.32
CA LEU A 16 -12.55 -1.28 -1.85
C LEU A 16 -13.99 -0.82 -1.52
N LYS A 17 -14.14 0.35 -0.86
CA LYS A 17 -15.47 0.94 -0.60
C LYS A 17 -16.22 1.26 -1.88
N TYR A 18 -15.55 1.87 -2.85
CA TYR A 18 -16.15 2.19 -4.15
C TYR A 18 -16.68 0.93 -4.84
N LEU A 19 -15.92 -0.17 -4.77
CA LEU A 19 -16.29 -1.47 -5.32
C LEU A 19 -17.24 -2.29 -4.43
N LYS A 20 -17.69 -1.73 -3.30
CA LYS A 20 -18.56 -2.41 -2.31
C LYS A 20 -17.98 -3.72 -1.76
N ILE A 21 -16.65 -3.80 -1.68
CA ILE A 21 -15.93 -4.95 -1.10
C ILE A 21 -15.79 -4.71 0.40
N GLU A 22 -16.00 -5.78 1.18
CA GLU A 22 -15.82 -5.73 2.62
C GLU A 22 -14.37 -5.38 2.97
N ILE A 23 -14.20 -4.45 3.91
CA ILE A 23 -12.88 -4.03 4.36
C ILE A 23 -12.48 -4.92 5.54
N PRO A 24 -11.38 -5.68 5.42
CA PRO A 24 -10.91 -6.50 6.52
C PRO A 24 -10.59 -5.67 7.75
N SER A 25 -10.99 -6.16 8.93
CA SER A 25 -10.72 -5.53 10.22
C SER A 25 -9.89 -6.48 11.10
N GLY A 26 -9.08 -5.91 12.01
CA GLY A 26 -8.25 -6.69 12.94
C GLY A 26 -6.76 -6.37 12.89
N PRO A 27 -5.91 -7.12 13.63
CA PRO A 27 -4.48 -6.84 13.77
C PRO A 27 -3.68 -6.92 12.46
N PHE A 28 -4.18 -7.70 11.49
CA PHE A 28 -3.55 -7.93 10.18
C PHE A 28 -4.30 -7.24 9.04
N SER A 29 -5.24 -6.34 9.36
CA SER A 29 -6.12 -5.67 8.40
C SER A 29 -5.37 -5.03 7.23
N HIS A 30 -4.20 -4.45 7.46
CA HIS A 30 -3.37 -3.84 6.43
C HIS A 30 -2.98 -4.83 5.31
N ARG A 31 -2.57 -6.06 5.67
CA ARG A 31 -2.20 -7.10 4.70
C ARG A 31 -3.43 -7.65 4.00
N ASP A 32 -4.50 -7.89 4.77
CA ASP A 32 -5.74 -8.46 4.23
C ASP A 32 -6.44 -7.47 3.28
N THR A 33 -6.35 -6.17 3.55
CA THR A 33 -6.85 -5.10 2.68
C THR A 33 -6.12 -5.09 1.33
N LEU A 34 -4.79 -5.26 1.32
CA LEU A 34 -4.04 -5.36 0.08
C LEU A 34 -4.41 -6.63 -0.70
N LYS A 35 -4.55 -7.78 -0.03
CA LYS A 35 -5.01 -9.02 -0.67
C LYS A 35 -6.40 -8.88 -1.30
N ALA A 36 -7.32 -8.20 -0.62
CA ALA A 36 -8.65 -7.92 -1.16
C ALA A 36 -8.60 -7.01 -2.40
N LEU A 37 -7.63 -6.10 -2.50
CA LEU A 37 -7.38 -5.33 -3.72
C LEU A 37 -6.78 -6.20 -4.82
N LEU A 38 -5.86 -7.10 -4.48
CA LEU A 38 -5.21 -7.96 -5.46
C LEU A 38 -6.16 -9.02 -6.04
N SER A 39 -7.15 -9.49 -5.27
CA SER A 39 -8.12 -10.48 -5.76
C SER A 39 -9.06 -9.94 -6.84
N ILE A 40 -9.22 -8.61 -6.93
CA ILE A 40 -10.07 -7.95 -7.93
C ILE A 40 -9.28 -7.44 -9.14
N THR A 41 -8.01 -7.12 -8.97
CA THR A 41 -7.11 -6.88 -10.08
C THR A 41 -6.72 -8.23 -10.64
N LYS A 42 -7.15 -8.60 -11.86
CA LYS A 42 -6.69 -9.85 -12.49
C LYS A 42 -5.17 -9.95 -12.32
N GLU A 43 -4.70 -10.99 -11.63
CA GLU A 43 -3.31 -11.16 -11.15
C GLU A 43 -2.21 -10.96 -12.21
N LYS A 44 -2.57 -10.85 -13.49
CA LYS A 44 -1.66 -10.88 -14.63
C LYS A 44 -0.84 -9.61 -14.89
N ASP A 45 -1.22 -8.45 -14.34
CA ASP A 45 -0.54 -7.16 -14.61
C ASP A 45 0.10 -6.49 -13.39
N VAL A 46 0.11 -7.17 -12.24
CA VAL A 46 0.68 -6.61 -11.02
C VAL A 46 2.04 -7.24 -10.74
N ASP A 47 3.08 -6.42 -10.85
CA ASP A 47 4.45 -6.80 -10.50
C ASP A 47 4.58 -7.15 -9.00
N ASN A 48 5.06 -8.37 -8.72
CA ASN A 48 5.25 -8.91 -7.38
C ASN A 48 6.23 -8.07 -6.54
N ASP A 49 7.23 -7.45 -7.17
CA ASP A 49 8.19 -6.61 -6.47
C ASP A 49 7.50 -5.34 -5.93
N THR A 50 6.61 -4.75 -6.73
CA THR A 50 5.80 -3.59 -6.31
C THR A 50 4.85 -3.94 -5.17
N ILE A 51 4.20 -5.11 -5.20
CA ILE A 51 3.35 -5.61 -4.10
C ILE A 51 4.17 -5.70 -2.81
N LYS A 52 5.34 -6.33 -2.88
CA LYS A 52 6.22 -6.53 -1.73
C LYS A 52 6.69 -5.19 -1.13
N VAL A 53 6.95 -4.20 -1.98
CA VAL A 53 7.26 -2.85 -1.51
C VAL A 53 6.06 -2.25 -0.76
N ILE A 54 4.85 -2.33 -1.31
CA ILE A 54 3.64 -1.80 -0.65
C ILE A 54 3.41 -2.50 0.70
N GLU A 55 3.54 -3.83 0.76
CA GLU A 55 3.44 -4.60 2.01
C GLU A 55 4.46 -4.13 3.05
N ASN A 56 5.73 -3.98 2.65
CA ASN A 56 6.79 -3.52 3.55
C ASN A 56 6.53 -2.10 4.07
N LEU A 57 6.05 -1.20 3.20
CA LEU A 57 5.72 0.17 3.56
C LEU A 57 4.52 0.22 4.53
N MET A 58 3.49 -0.61 4.31
CA MET A 58 2.32 -0.69 5.20
C MET A 58 2.66 -1.32 6.56
N ALA A 59 3.48 -2.38 6.58
CA ALA A 59 3.98 -2.99 7.81
C ALA A 59 4.87 -2.01 8.61
N PHE A 60 5.64 -1.19 7.90
CA PHE A 60 6.52 -0.19 8.51
C PHE A 60 5.74 0.86 9.33
N ARG A 61 4.47 1.16 9.01
CA ARG A 61 3.62 2.04 9.83
C ARG A 61 3.59 1.64 11.31
N HIS A 62 3.55 0.34 11.61
CA HIS A 62 3.53 -0.19 12.99
C HIS A 62 4.88 0.01 13.69
N ILE A 63 5.98 -0.20 12.96
CA ILE A 63 7.35 -0.04 13.45
C ILE A 63 7.66 1.45 13.67
N ALA A 64 7.30 2.29 12.70
CA ALA A 64 7.46 3.73 12.76
C ALA A 64 6.81 4.32 14.01
N THR A 65 5.57 3.92 14.27
CA THR A 65 4.76 4.48 15.37
C THR A 65 5.27 4.02 16.73
N LYS A 66 5.76 2.78 16.85
CA LYS A 66 6.25 2.22 18.12
C LYS A 66 7.70 2.60 18.44
N ILE A 67 8.59 2.65 17.43
CA ILE A 67 10.03 2.81 17.66
C ILE A 67 10.47 4.27 17.56
N TYR A 68 9.92 5.03 16.60
CA TYR A 68 10.39 6.40 16.33
C TYR A 68 9.61 7.47 17.09
N GLY A 69 8.60 7.08 17.88
CA GLY A 69 7.95 7.98 18.83
C GLY A 69 8.85 8.42 19.98
N PHE A 70 9.94 7.67 20.25
CA PHE A 70 10.82 7.91 21.41
C PHE A 70 12.30 8.12 21.06
N LEU A 71 12.82 7.50 19.98
CA LEU A 71 14.21 7.69 19.52
C LEU A 71 14.31 7.61 17.99
N ILE A 72 14.71 8.70 17.34
CA ILE A 72 14.93 8.74 15.89
C ILE A 72 16.23 8.01 15.54
N ASN A 73 16.12 6.88 14.84
CA ASN A 73 17.28 6.24 14.20
C ASN A 73 17.46 6.78 12.77
N TRP A 74 18.38 7.72 12.59
CA TRP A 74 18.64 8.40 11.31
C TRP A 74 19.06 7.46 10.19
N SER A 75 19.89 6.44 10.48
CA SER A 75 20.35 5.47 9.49
C SER A 75 19.18 4.69 8.90
N LYS A 76 18.29 4.19 9.76
CA LYS A 76 17.07 3.50 9.30
C LYS A 76 16.14 4.46 8.55
N LEU A 77 15.93 5.67 9.06
CA LEU A 77 15.10 6.69 8.41
C LEU A 77 15.56 6.99 6.98
N LYS A 78 16.88 7.09 6.76
CA LYS A 78 17.48 7.33 5.45
C LYS A 78 17.16 6.21 4.45
N PHE A 79 17.25 4.95 4.86
CA PHE A 79 16.86 3.81 4.01
C PHE A 79 15.39 3.90 3.61
N ILE A 80 14.52 4.24 4.55
CA ILE A 80 13.09 4.34 4.31
C ILE A 80 12.75 5.50 3.36
N ILE A 81 13.37 6.67 3.54
CA ILE A 81 13.19 7.80 2.60
C ILE A 81 13.61 7.36 1.20
N ARG A 82 14.77 6.70 1.09
CA ARG A 82 15.27 6.19 -0.19
C ARG A 82 14.32 5.18 -0.81
N ASP A 83 13.79 4.23 -0.04
CA ASP A 83 12.84 3.22 -0.52
C ASP A 83 11.54 3.87 -1.02
N ILE A 84 11.05 4.92 -0.34
CA ILE A 84 9.90 5.70 -0.81
C ILE A 84 10.23 6.36 -2.14
N GLU A 85 11.37 7.05 -2.25
CA GLU A 85 11.77 7.75 -3.47
C GLU A 85 11.92 6.80 -4.66
N THR A 86 12.59 5.66 -4.47
CA THR A 86 12.82 4.69 -5.54
C THR A 86 11.53 4.00 -5.99
N SER A 87 10.59 3.79 -5.07
CA SER A 87 9.40 2.98 -5.33
C SER A 87 8.16 3.81 -5.63
N HIS A 88 8.18 5.13 -5.43
CA HIS A 88 7.01 5.99 -5.63
C HIS A 88 6.42 5.85 -7.04
N ASN A 89 7.26 5.84 -8.07
CA ASN A 89 6.82 5.69 -9.46
C ASN A 89 6.17 4.33 -9.73
N GLN A 90 6.67 3.25 -9.11
CA GLN A 90 6.10 1.92 -9.22
C GLN A 90 4.73 1.85 -8.53
N ILE A 91 4.63 2.39 -7.32
CA ILE A 91 3.37 2.47 -6.57
C ILE A 91 2.33 3.30 -7.34
N LYS A 92 2.74 4.43 -7.92
CA LYS A 92 1.87 5.25 -8.76
C LYS A 92 1.35 4.47 -9.96
N ARG A 93 2.24 3.80 -10.71
CA ARG A 93 1.86 2.94 -11.85
C ARG A 93 0.92 1.83 -11.42
N PHE A 94 1.18 1.17 -10.29
CA PHE A 94 0.29 0.16 -9.75
C PHE A 94 -1.14 0.68 -9.59
N PHE A 95 -1.34 1.80 -8.89
CA PHE A 95 -2.69 2.36 -8.70
C PHE A 95 -3.33 2.84 -10.01
N THR A 96 -2.54 3.34 -10.96
CA THR A 96 -3.05 3.68 -12.30
C THR A 96 -3.55 2.42 -13.02
N ASN A 97 -2.76 1.34 -13.03
CA ASN A 97 -3.16 0.07 -13.65
C ASN A 97 -4.41 -0.52 -12.98
N VAL A 98 -4.49 -0.46 -11.65
CA VAL A 98 -5.68 -0.87 -10.90
C VAL A 98 -6.91 -0.07 -11.34
N LEU A 99 -6.79 1.25 -11.47
CA LEU A 99 -7.87 2.13 -11.91
C LEU A 99 -8.31 1.79 -13.34
N ASP A 100 -7.36 1.64 -14.26
CA ASP A 100 -7.63 1.30 -15.66
C ASP A 100 -8.32 -0.07 -15.75
N ALA A 101 -7.89 -1.06 -14.96
CA ALA A 101 -8.51 -2.38 -14.92
C ALA A 101 -9.95 -2.34 -14.40
N ILE A 102 -10.24 -1.53 -13.39
CA ILE A 102 -11.60 -1.30 -12.88
C ILE A 102 -12.47 -0.65 -13.97
N GLN A 103 -11.98 0.42 -14.61
CA GLN A 103 -12.71 1.13 -15.65
C GLN A 103 -12.95 0.30 -16.92
N ALA A 104 -12.04 -0.62 -17.24
CA ALA A 104 -12.19 -1.53 -18.36
C ALA A 104 -13.20 -2.67 -18.07
N GLY A 105 -13.38 -3.06 -16.80
CA GLY A 105 -14.34 -4.07 -16.36
C GLY A 105 -15.77 -3.54 -16.15
N ASP A 106 -15.94 -2.23 -16.03
CA ASP A 106 -17.24 -1.52 -15.94
C ASP A 106 -17.91 -1.27 -17.32
N LYS A 107 -17.32 -1.75 -18.42
CA LYS A 107 -17.87 -1.65 -19.79
C LYS A 107 -18.59 -2.91 -20.25
#